data_AF-A0A3N1H7S3-F1
#
_entry.id   AF-A0A3N1H7S3-F1
#
_cell.length_a   1.000
_cell.length_b   1.000
_cell.length_c   1.000
_cell.angle_alpha   90.00
_cell.angle_beta   90.00
_cell.angle_gamma   90.00
#
_symmetry.space_group_name_H-M   'P 1'
#
loop_
_entity.id
_entity.type
_entity.pdbx_description
1 polymer ?
#
loop_
_entity_poly.entity_id
_entity_poly.type
_entity_poly.pdbx_seq_one_letter_code
_entity_poly.pdbx_strand_id
1 'polypeptide(L)'
;MQPSSATPSLTPVEVLQAELRELYEEAGRPSTRTVASRSDGRISHDTVHRVLHRGVDSGAPRWETVEALVAALGGDRARFWELWVRCQEIVAATNDRGRGADSSDSADERAVDHDTSGGWPVTSLLGRLRSAVRQEVLGLGTTVRYPANTLLVEQGTKVGHVLVILSGAVMVVTRDDDGDEMVLEIIGSGSTVGEAEVVGHEPCFASAVTCGAVVVRRVASDEFLRLLYRRNDVLVALLGVLNDRLRWAYARQRDFLAHTAVERVARVLVELLREHGREEEEGWALKLPLTRIELASMAGMKPRTAERAFGALRKAGVVRYHARRDVLVPDLSALSRLAYH
;
A
#
# COMPACT_ATOMS: atom_id res chain seq x y z
N MET A 1 31.94 12.99 45.35
CA MET A 1 30.65 12.28 45.22
C MET A 1 30.32 12.22 43.74
N GLN A 2 30.32 11.04 43.15
CA GLN A 2 29.99 10.81 41.74
C GLN A 2 28.50 11.09 41.49
N PRO A 3 28.12 11.68 40.34
CA PRO A 3 26.73 11.69 39.93
C PRO A 3 26.33 10.31 39.38
N SER A 4 25.15 9.88 39.82
CA SER A 4 24.43 8.66 39.47
C SER A 4 24.38 8.41 37.95
N SER A 5 24.89 7.25 37.52
CA SER A 5 24.72 6.72 36.16
C SER A 5 23.26 6.34 35.91
N ALA A 6 22.50 7.20 35.23
CA ALA A 6 21.19 6.83 34.71
C ALA A 6 21.37 5.84 33.55
N THR A 7 20.89 4.61 33.72
CA THR A 7 20.78 3.63 32.64
C THR A 7 19.89 4.22 31.53
N PRO A 8 20.31 4.27 30.26
CA PRO A 8 19.44 4.73 29.20
C PRO A 8 18.22 3.81 29.10
N SER A 9 17.02 4.39 29.15
CA SER A 9 15.78 3.68 28.95
C SER A 9 15.71 3.17 27.51
N LEU A 10 15.59 1.85 27.32
CA LEU A 10 15.46 1.24 26.00
C LEU A 10 14.22 1.78 25.29
N THR A 11 14.37 2.11 24.01
CA THR A 11 13.26 2.43 23.11
C THR A 11 12.37 1.18 22.93
N PRO A 12 11.07 1.32 22.59
CA PRO A 12 10.20 0.16 22.37
C PRO A 12 10.68 -0.77 21.26
N VAL A 13 11.38 -0.24 20.25
CA VAL A 13 12.03 -1.06 19.21
C VAL A 13 13.16 -1.90 19.82
N GLU A 14 13.96 -1.33 20.72
CA GLU A 14 14.98 -2.07 21.46
C GLU A 14 14.37 -3.07 22.46
N VAL A 15 13.24 -2.74 23.08
CA VAL A 15 12.48 -3.66 23.94
C VAL A 15 11.95 -4.84 23.12
N LEU A 16 11.29 -4.59 21.98
CA LEU A 16 10.81 -5.65 21.07
C LEU A 16 11.98 -6.54 20.60
N GLN A 17 13.13 -5.96 20.26
CA GLN A 17 14.31 -6.72 19.87
C GLN A 17 14.95 -7.51 21.01
N ALA A 18 14.92 -6.98 22.23
CA ALA A 18 15.41 -7.70 23.42
C ALA A 18 14.52 -8.92 23.69
N GLU A 19 13.21 -8.73 23.65
CA GLU A 19 12.20 -9.78 23.84
C GLU A 19 12.26 -10.86 22.76
N LEU A 20 12.47 -10.48 21.49
CA LEU A 20 12.68 -11.45 20.41
C LEU A 20 13.98 -12.25 20.58
N ARG A 21 15.03 -11.64 21.14
CA ARG A 21 16.29 -12.34 21.46
C ARG A 21 16.13 -13.29 22.64
N GLU A 22 15.39 -12.89 23.66
CA GLU A 22 15.08 -13.74 24.82
C GLU A 22 14.25 -14.95 24.39
N LEU A 23 13.21 -14.75 23.58
CA LEU A 23 12.44 -15.86 23.00
C LEU A 23 13.31 -16.80 22.16
N TYR A 24 14.29 -16.25 21.43
CA TYR A 24 15.26 -17.05 20.67
C TYR A 24 16.22 -17.85 21.56
N GLU A 25 16.61 -17.31 22.72
CA GLU A 25 17.39 -18.01 23.75
C GLU A 25 16.59 -19.15 24.37
N GLU A 26 15.35 -18.90 24.78
CA GLU A 26 14.43 -19.88 25.37
C GLU A 26 14.12 -21.03 24.42
N ALA A 27 14.05 -20.74 23.11
CA ALA A 27 13.87 -21.74 22.07
C ALA A 27 15.12 -22.62 21.83
N GLY A 28 16.21 -22.40 22.58
CA GLY A 28 17.45 -23.19 22.51
C GLY A 28 18.40 -22.73 21.40
N ARG A 29 18.32 -21.47 20.97
CA ARG A 29 19.15 -20.86 19.90
C ARG A 29 19.21 -21.70 18.62
N PRO A 30 18.06 -22.10 18.05
CA PRO A 30 18.02 -22.89 16.82
C PRO A 30 18.66 -22.11 15.66
N SER A 31 19.29 -22.79 14.71
CA SER A 31 19.91 -22.08 13.57
C SER A 31 18.90 -21.22 12.82
N THR A 32 19.33 -20.08 12.25
CA THR A 32 18.42 -19.18 11.50
C THR A 32 17.73 -19.88 10.33
N ARG A 33 18.35 -20.91 9.75
CA ARG A 33 17.75 -21.79 8.73
C ARG A 33 16.66 -22.69 9.29
N THR A 34 16.86 -23.22 10.50
CA THR A 34 15.85 -24.00 11.22
C THR A 34 14.62 -23.14 11.54
N VAL A 35 14.82 -21.91 11.98
CA VAL A 35 13.72 -20.95 12.24
C VAL A 35 12.98 -20.60 10.94
N ALA A 36 13.71 -20.32 9.86
CA ALA A 36 13.11 -20.07 8.54
C ALA A 36 12.28 -21.27 8.04
N SER A 37 12.78 -22.50 8.23
CA SER A 37 12.04 -23.72 7.87
C SER A 37 10.76 -23.89 8.69
N ARG A 38 10.77 -23.58 9.99
CA ARG A 38 9.58 -23.63 10.87
C ARG A 38 8.55 -22.55 10.59
N SER A 39 8.92 -21.53 9.81
CA SER A 39 8.01 -20.48 9.36
C SER A 39 7.20 -20.88 8.11
N ASP A 40 7.37 -22.11 7.60
CA ASP A 40 6.81 -22.58 6.33
C ASP A 40 7.20 -21.68 5.14
N GLY A 41 8.44 -21.17 5.15
CA GLY A 41 8.98 -20.31 4.10
C GLY A 41 8.50 -18.85 4.14
N ARG A 42 7.74 -18.44 5.16
CA ARG A 42 7.27 -17.05 5.32
C ARG A 42 8.39 -16.05 5.56
N ILE A 43 9.51 -16.47 6.13
CA ILE A 43 10.70 -15.63 6.34
C ILE A 43 11.99 -16.37 5.94
N SER A 44 12.92 -15.66 5.30
CA SER A 44 14.24 -16.21 4.94
C SER A 44 15.19 -16.24 6.14
N HIS A 45 16.21 -17.11 6.11
CA HIS A 45 17.21 -17.17 7.18
C HIS A 45 18.00 -15.85 7.36
N ASP A 46 18.18 -15.08 6.28
CA ASP A 46 18.77 -13.73 6.34
C ASP A 46 17.87 -12.73 7.05
N THR A 47 16.55 -12.87 6.89
CA THR A 47 15.55 -12.05 7.59
C THR A 47 15.57 -12.35 9.08
N VAL A 48 15.64 -13.64 9.45
CA VAL A 48 15.81 -14.08 10.84
C VAL A 48 17.10 -13.50 11.45
N HIS A 49 18.23 -13.65 10.75
CA HIS A 49 19.52 -13.14 11.22
C HIS A 49 19.49 -11.61 11.40
N ARG A 50 18.86 -10.89 10.46
CA ARG A 50 18.76 -9.43 10.53
C ARG A 50 17.95 -9.00 11.75
N VAL A 51 16.75 -9.55 11.95
CA VAL A 51 15.85 -9.18 13.05
C VAL A 51 16.46 -9.49 14.42
N LEU A 52 17.21 -10.58 14.55
CA LEU A 52 17.80 -11.00 15.83
C LEU A 52 19.15 -10.34 16.16
N HIS A 53 19.96 -9.97 15.15
CA HIS A 53 21.38 -9.62 15.38
C HIS A 53 21.83 -8.29 14.79
N ARG A 54 21.19 -7.79 13.72
CA ARG A 54 21.48 -6.45 13.20
C ARG A 54 20.34 -5.55 13.64
N GLY A 55 20.52 -4.92 14.80
CA GLY A 55 19.59 -3.92 15.33
C GLY A 55 19.05 -3.04 14.22
N VAL A 56 17.74 -2.83 14.22
CA VAL A 56 17.07 -2.23 13.07
C VAL A 56 17.34 -0.72 13.04
N ASP A 57 18.39 -0.32 12.33
CA ASP A 57 18.70 1.09 11.98
C ASP A 57 17.58 1.76 11.14
N SER A 58 16.44 1.10 10.93
CA SER A 58 15.36 1.45 10.00
C SER A 58 13.94 1.34 10.59
N GLY A 59 13.79 1.18 11.91
CA GLY A 59 12.48 1.09 12.60
C GLY A 59 12.00 -0.34 12.87
N ALA A 60 10.82 -0.53 13.48
CA ALA A 60 10.33 -1.87 13.80
C ALA A 60 10.12 -2.74 12.54
N PRO A 61 10.45 -4.05 12.56
CA PRO A 61 10.12 -4.97 11.47
C PRO A 61 8.60 -4.99 11.20
N ARG A 62 8.17 -5.36 10.00
CA ARG A 62 6.73 -5.55 9.72
C ARG A 62 6.14 -6.64 10.63
N TRP A 63 4.86 -6.49 11.00
CA TRP A 63 4.20 -7.46 11.87
C TRP A 63 4.26 -8.88 11.33
N GLU A 64 4.09 -9.10 10.03
CA GLU A 64 4.12 -10.43 9.43
C GLU A 64 5.48 -11.14 9.66
N THR A 65 6.56 -10.36 9.69
CA THR A 65 7.90 -10.87 10.00
C THR A 65 8.03 -11.24 11.48
N VAL A 66 7.52 -10.38 12.37
CA VAL A 66 7.53 -10.63 13.83
C VAL A 66 6.65 -11.83 14.16
N GLU A 67 5.44 -11.90 13.60
CA GLU A 67 4.50 -12.99 13.81
C GLU A 67 5.07 -14.33 13.33
N ALA A 68 5.66 -14.37 12.13
CA ALA A 68 6.27 -15.58 11.59
C ALA A 68 7.45 -16.05 12.46
N LEU A 69 8.26 -15.11 12.98
CA LEU A 69 9.38 -15.42 13.86
C LEU A 69 8.91 -15.94 15.23
N VAL A 70 7.95 -15.26 15.85
CA VAL A 70 7.35 -15.65 17.14
C VAL A 70 6.68 -17.01 17.03
N ALA A 71 5.92 -17.25 15.96
CA ALA A 71 5.29 -18.55 15.70
C ALA A 71 6.33 -19.67 15.51
N ALA A 72 7.43 -19.40 14.79
CA ALA A 72 8.50 -20.38 14.55
C ALA A 72 9.33 -20.70 15.81
N LEU A 73 9.37 -19.77 16.76
CA LEU A 73 10.04 -19.93 18.06
C LEU A 73 9.10 -20.39 19.18
N GLY A 74 7.79 -20.49 18.92
CA GLY A 74 6.80 -20.96 19.89
C GLY A 74 6.36 -19.91 20.92
N GLY A 75 6.52 -18.61 20.62
CA GLY A 75 6.15 -17.52 21.52
C GLY A 75 4.68 -17.09 21.42
N ASP A 76 4.27 -16.25 22.37
CA ASP A 76 2.92 -15.68 22.45
C ASP A 76 2.73 -14.52 21.47
N ARG A 77 1.91 -14.74 20.43
CA ARG A 77 1.64 -13.74 19.40
C ARG A 77 0.92 -12.50 19.96
N ALA A 78 0.06 -12.63 20.96
CA ALA A 78 -0.67 -11.49 21.51
C ALA A 78 0.27 -10.54 22.27
N ARG A 79 1.19 -11.10 23.07
CA ARG A 79 2.24 -10.33 23.76
C ARG A 79 3.14 -9.58 22.77
N PHE A 80 3.61 -10.26 21.72
CA PHE A 80 4.48 -9.63 20.72
C PHE A 80 3.74 -8.61 19.85
N TRP A 81 2.43 -8.77 19.66
CA TRP A 81 1.59 -7.76 19.02
C TRP A 81 1.56 -6.46 19.83
N GLU A 82 1.37 -6.53 21.15
CA GLU A 82 1.40 -5.34 22.02
C GLU A 82 2.75 -4.62 22.00
N LEU A 83 3.86 -5.38 22.06
CA LEU A 83 5.21 -4.82 21.94
C LEU A 83 5.42 -4.14 20.58
N TRP A 84 4.92 -4.77 19.52
CA TRP A 84 4.99 -4.22 18.17
C TRP A 84 4.15 -2.95 18.01
N VAL A 85 2.94 -2.91 18.57
CA VAL A 85 2.07 -1.72 18.60
C VAL A 85 2.75 -0.57 19.37
N ARG A 86 3.39 -0.85 20.51
CA ARG A 86 4.17 0.17 21.26
C ARG A 86 5.35 0.74 20.45
N CYS A 87 5.91 -0.05 19.52
CA CYS A 87 6.89 0.47 18.57
C CYS A 87 6.28 1.48 17.59
N GLN A 88 5.00 1.30 17.24
CA GLN A 88 4.25 2.23 16.39
C GLN A 88 3.77 3.46 17.17
N GLU A 89 3.45 3.33 18.46
CA GLU A 89 2.96 4.44 19.30
C GLU A 89 4.02 5.51 19.58
N ILE A 90 5.32 5.20 19.48
CA ILE A 90 6.38 6.23 19.52
C ILE A 90 6.44 7.08 18.25
N VAL A 91 5.96 6.57 17.11
CA VAL A 91 5.74 7.41 15.91
C VAL A 91 4.63 8.45 16.16
N ALA A 92 3.73 8.19 17.11
CA ALA A 92 2.65 9.11 17.49
C ALA A 92 3.00 10.01 18.70
N ALA A 93 3.72 9.52 19.71
CA ALA A 93 3.96 10.23 20.98
C ALA A 93 5.15 11.21 20.97
N THR A 94 6.09 11.08 20.03
CA THR A 94 7.22 12.02 19.88
C THR A 94 6.78 13.36 19.26
N ASN A 95 5.55 13.44 18.74
CA ASN A 95 4.98 14.63 18.09
C ASN A 95 4.46 15.72 19.04
N ASP A 96 4.32 15.45 20.35
CA ASP A 96 3.48 16.30 21.22
C ASP A 96 4.21 17.13 22.30
N ARG A 97 5.53 17.03 22.46
CA ARG A 97 6.27 17.77 23.53
C ARG A 97 7.15 18.93 23.08
N GLY A 98 7.14 19.32 21.80
CA GLY A 98 8.02 20.36 21.26
C GLY A 98 7.44 21.77 21.10
N ARG A 99 6.25 22.06 21.66
CA ARG A 99 5.63 23.40 21.60
C ARG A 99 5.75 24.13 22.94
N GLY A 100 6.77 24.98 23.08
CA GLY A 100 6.75 26.05 24.09
C GLY A 100 8.11 26.57 24.55
N ALA A 101 8.35 27.85 24.25
CA ALA A 101 9.27 28.82 24.88
C ALA A 101 10.55 29.23 24.11
N ASP A 102 10.66 30.57 24.03
CA ASP A 102 11.44 31.51 23.24
C ASP A 102 12.99 31.54 23.34
N SER A 103 13.56 31.92 22.18
CA SER A 103 14.70 32.82 21.88
C SER A 103 16.00 32.74 22.70
N SER A 104 17.11 32.35 22.05
CA SER A 104 18.14 33.24 21.47
C SER A 104 19.47 32.52 21.19
N ASP A 105 20.05 32.85 20.03
CA ASP A 105 21.43 32.66 19.55
C ASP A 105 22.09 31.27 19.32
N SER A 106 22.33 31.04 18.02
CA SER A 106 23.45 30.37 17.35
C SER A 106 23.88 28.94 17.73
N ALA A 107 23.52 27.96 16.88
CA ALA A 107 24.46 27.17 16.06
C ALA A 107 23.78 25.94 15.40
N ASP A 108 23.98 25.82 14.09
CA ASP A 108 23.97 24.64 13.20
C ASP A 108 22.86 23.55 13.23
N GLU A 109 22.12 23.57 12.11
CA GLU A 109 21.74 22.45 11.23
C GLU A 109 20.83 21.27 11.69
N ARG A 110 19.61 21.32 11.10
CA ARG A 110 18.78 20.24 10.54
C ARG A 110 17.72 19.59 11.45
N ALA A 111 16.61 20.32 11.59
CA ALA A 111 15.29 19.72 11.81
C ALA A 111 14.81 19.00 10.53
N VAL A 112 14.28 17.78 10.64
CA VAL A 112 13.67 17.02 9.53
C VAL A 112 12.22 16.68 9.91
N ASP A 113 11.29 17.18 9.09
CA ASP A 113 9.85 16.90 9.07
C ASP A 113 9.51 15.39 9.03
N HIS A 114 8.51 14.95 9.81
CA HIS A 114 8.03 13.56 9.85
C HIS A 114 6.67 13.30 9.16
N ASP A 115 6.31 14.09 8.15
CA ASP A 115 5.44 13.60 7.06
C ASP A 115 6.33 13.17 5.88
N THR A 116 6.93 11.98 5.98
CA THR A 116 7.89 11.53 4.96
C THR A 116 7.22 11.24 3.63
N SER A 117 5.93 10.88 3.59
CA SER A 117 5.19 10.65 2.34
C SER A 117 4.50 11.92 1.81
N GLY A 118 4.45 13.02 2.58
CA GLY A 118 3.85 14.31 2.19
C GLY A 118 2.38 14.22 1.85
N GLY A 119 1.63 13.39 2.60
CA GLY A 119 0.21 13.11 2.35
C GLY A 119 -0.08 12.16 1.17
N TRP A 120 0.93 11.59 0.51
CA TRP A 120 0.75 10.62 -0.57
C TRP A 120 0.74 9.17 -0.04
N PRO A 121 -0.01 8.23 -0.66
CA PRO A 121 0.03 6.82 -0.30
C PRO A 121 1.43 6.24 -0.41
N VAL A 122 1.90 5.51 0.60
CA VAL A 122 3.26 4.92 0.64
C VAL A 122 3.52 3.89 -0.47
N THR A 123 2.45 3.32 -1.04
CA THR A 123 2.49 2.40 -2.18
C THR A 123 2.72 3.13 -3.51
N SER A 124 2.42 4.43 -3.57
CA SER A 124 2.50 5.25 -4.78
C SER A 124 3.93 5.72 -5.10
N LEU A 125 4.16 6.23 -6.31
CA LEU A 125 5.48 6.77 -6.70
C LEU A 125 5.86 7.94 -5.78
N LEU A 126 4.98 8.94 -5.63
CA LEU A 126 5.29 10.13 -4.82
C LEU A 126 5.49 9.79 -3.34
N GLY A 127 4.72 8.85 -2.79
CA GLY A 127 4.84 8.45 -1.38
C GLY A 127 6.15 7.73 -1.05
N ARG A 128 6.80 7.10 -2.05
CA ARG A 128 8.11 6.44 -1.88
C ARG A 128 9.30 7.39 -1.98
N LEU A 129 9.11 8.58 -2.54
CA LEU A 129 10.18 9.55 -2.76
C LEU A 129 10.40 10.41 -1.52
N ARG A 130 11.64 10.83 -1.27
CA ARG A 130 11.91 11.88 -0.27
C ARG A 130 11.38 13.23 -0.75
N SER A 131 11.06 14.13 0.19
CA SER A 131 10.43 15.43 -0.10
C SER A 131 11.10 16.21 -1.25
N ALA A 132 12.43 16.40 -1.22
CA ALA A 132 13.14 17.15 -2.27
C ALA A 132 12.99 16.52 -3.67
N VAL A 133 13.03 15.19 -3.75
CA VAL A 133 12.90 14.43 -5.02
C VAL A 133 11.47 14.45 -5.52
N ARG A 134 10.52 14.35 -4.58
CA ARG A 134 9.09 14.46 -4.87
C ARG A 134 8.76 15.82 -5.47
N GLN A 135 9.30 16.91 -4.92
CA GLN A 135 9.08 18.25 -5.46
C GLN A 135 9.62 18.39 -6.88
N GLU A 136 10.74 17.72 -7.20
CA GLU A 136 11.22 17.68 -8.57
C GLU A 136 10.24 16.96 -9.51
N VAL A 137 9.70 15.80 -9.13
CA VAL A 137 8.67 15.11 -9.93
C VAL A 137 7.42 15.97 -10.10
N LEU A 138 6.98 16.64 -9.03
CA LEU A 138 5.83 17.56 -9.06
C LEU A 138 6.07 18.80 -9.92
N GLY A 139 7.33 19.19 -10.10
CA GLY A 139 7.75 20.29 -10.97
C GLY A 139 7.71 19.98 -12.46
N LEU A 140 7.69 18.70 -12.86
CA LEU A 140 7.72 18.29 -14.27
C LEU A 140 6.40 18.53 -14.99
N GLY A 141 6.46 18.81 -16.29
CA GLY A 141 5.28 18.89 -17.16
C GLY A 141 4.31 20.03 -16.83
N THR A 142 3.01 19.79 -17.03
CA THR A 142 1.94 20.79 -16.78
C THR A 142 0.78 20.21 -15.98
N THR A 143 0.08 21.05 -15.20
CA THR A 143 -1.10 20.59 -14.46
C THR A 143 -2.34 20.59 -15.35
N VAL A 144 -3.03 19.46 -15.43
CA VAL A 144 -4.25 19.29 -16.21
C VAL A 144 -5.36 18.74 -15.32
N ARG A 145 -6.59 19.17 -15.56
CA ARG A 145 -7.80 18.68 -14.87
C ARG A 145 -8.69 17.97 -15.86
N TYR A 146 -9.17 16.79 -15.46
CA TYR A 146 -10.07 15.98 -16.26
C TYR A 146 -11.37 15.75 -15.47
N PRO A 147 -12.55 15.86 -16.09
CA PRO A 147 -13.81 15.47 -15.46
C PRO A 147 -13.90 13.94 -15.32
N ALA A 148 -14.93 13.46 -14.62
CA ALA A 148 -15.23 12.03 -14.51
C ALA A 148 -15.49 11.39 -15.89
N ASN A 149 -15.22 10.08 -16.00
CA ASN A 149 -15.43 9.27 -17.21
C ASN A 149 -14.69 9.78 -18.45
N THR A 150 -13.49 10.32 -18.27
CA THR A 150 -12.63 10.79 -19.37
C THR A 150 -11.58 9.76 -19.70
N LEU A 151 -11.48 9.38 -20.98
CA LEU A 151 -10.40 8.55 -21.50
C LEU A 151 -9.09 9.35 -21.52
N LEU A 152 -8.11 8.89 -20.75
CA LEU A 152 -6.79 9.51 -20.62
C LEU A 152 -5.77 8.91 -21.59
N VAL A 153 -5.78 7.58 -21.70
CA VAL A 153 -4.98 6.80 -22.66
C VAL A 153 -5.86 5.70 -23.21
N GLU A 154 -5.58 5.30 -24.46
CA GLU A 154 -6.38 4.32 -25.20
C GLU A 154 -5.54 3.09 -25.52
N GLN A 155 -6.09 1.91 -25.22
CA GLN A 155 -5.51 0.61 -25.56
C GLN A 155 -5.10 0.55 -27.03
N GLY A 156 -3.91 0.00 -27.30
CA GLY A 156 -3.34 -0.15 -28.65
C GLY A 156 -2.75 1.13 -29.24
N THR A 157 -2.88 2.28 -28.56
CA THR A 157 -2.31 3.55 -29.04
C THR A 157 -0.94 3.82 -28.42
N LYS A 158 -0.09 4.59 -29.11
CA LYS A 158 1.16 5.07 -28.54
C LYS A 158 0.89 6.30 -27.69
N VAL A 159 1.44 6.32 -26.47
CA VAL A 159 1.36 7.47 -25.57
C VAL A 159 2.70 8.22 -25.52
N GLY A 160 2.64 9.54 -25.72
CA GLY A 160 3.82 10.43 -25.69
C GLY A 160 4.04 11.14 -24.35
N HIS A 161 3.41 10.67 -23.27
CA HIS A 161 3.42 11.35 -21.98
C HIS A 161 3.14 10.38 -20.83
N VAL A 162 3.56 10.76 -19.63
CA VAL A 162 3.19 10.12 -18.36
C VAL A 162 2.27 11.06 -17.59
N LEU A 163 1.25 10.50 -16.96
CA LEU A 163 0.36 11.23 -16.07
C LEU A 163 0.70 10.89 -14.63
N VAL A 164 1.12 11.88 -13.83
CA VAL A 164 1.26 11.73 -12.37
C VAL A 164 -0.04 12.20 -11.73
N ILE A 165 -0.74 11.31 -11.02
CA ILE A 165 -2.04 11.62 -10.43
C ILE A 165 -1.84 12.45 -9.17
N LEU A 166 -2.37 13.67 -9.16
CA LEU A 166 -2.30 14.56 -7.99
C LEU A 166 -3.53 14.41 -7.07
N SER A 167 -4.69 14.15 -7.63
CA SER A 167 -5.90 13.88 -6.86
C SER A 167 -6.93 13.14 -7.71
N GLY A 168 -7.82 12.40 -7.04
CA GLY A 168 -8.79 11.53 -7.69
C GLY A 168 -8.22 10.13 -7.96
N ALA A 169 -8.95 9.37 -8.77
CA ALA A 169 -8.58 8.00 -9.14
C ALA A 169 -8.88 7.74 -10.61
N VAL A 170 -8.07 6.86 -11.19
CA VAL A 170 -8.15 6.41 -12.58
C VAL A 170 -8.36 4.90 -12.58
N MET A 171 -9.30 4.44 -13.38
CA MET A 171 -9.57 3.03 -13.63
C MET A 171 -8.80 2.59 -14.86
N VAL A 172 -8.02 1.52 -14.74
CA VAL A 172 -7.36 0.87 -15.88
C VAL A 172 -8.26 -0.23 -16.39
N VAL A 173 -8.59 -0.18 -17.68
CA VAL A 173 -9.53 -1.10 -18.31
C VAL A 173 -8.97 -1.66 -19.60
N THR A 174 -9.17 -2.94 -19.83
CA THR A 174 -8.86 -3.61 -21.09
C THR A 174 -10.14 -4.14 -21.71
N ARG A 175 -10.13 -4.30 -23.03
CA ARG A 175 -11.22 -4.93 -23.77
C ARG A 175 -10.74 -6.24 -24.37
N ASP A 176 -11.57 -7.27 -24.29
CA ASP A 176 -11.36 -8.51 -25.02
C ASP A 176 -11.84 -8.40 -26.48
N ASP A 177 -11.69 -9.49 -27.24
CA ASP A 177 -12.04 -9.55 -28.67
C ASP A 177 -13.55 -9.36 -28.91
N ASP A 178 -14.39 -9.63 -27.90
CA ASP A 178 -15.85 -9.41 -27.94
C ASP A 178 -16.23 -7.97 -27.55
N GLY A 179 -15.26 -7.15 -27.14
CA GLY A 179 -15.42 -5.77 -26.70
C GLY A 179 -15.89 -5.64 -25.25
N ASP A 180 -15.96 -6.74 -24.49
CA ASP A 180 -16.29 -6.73 -23.07
C ASP A 180 -15.17 -6.03 -22.30
N GLU A 181 -15.53 -5.04 -21.49
CA GLU A 181 -14.57 -4.27 -20.70
C GLU A 181 -14.28 -4.94 -19.36
N MET A 182 -12.99 -5.19 -19.11
CA MET A 182 -12.48 -5.73 -17.86
C MET A 182 -11.67 -4.66 -17.12
N VAL A 183 -12.02 -4.43 -15.86
CA VAL A 183 -11.27 -3.54 -14.99
C VAL A 183 -10.06 -4.29 -14.45
N LEU A 184 -8.87 -3.77 -14.75
CA LEU A 184 -7.61 -4.35 -14.31
C LEU A 184 -7.21 -3.83 -12.93
N GLU A 185 -7.21 -2.51 -12.72
CA GLU A 185 -6.80 -1.91 -11.45
C GLU A 185 -7.40 -0.51 -11.27
N ILE A 186 -7.33 0.01 -10.04
CA ILE A 186 -7.61 1.40 -9.72
C ILE A 186 -6.31 2.06 -9.27
N ILE A 187 -5.98 3.19 -9.88
CA ILE A 187 -4.78 3.95 -9.61
C ILE A 187 -5.16 5.27 -8.94
N GLY A 188 -4.75 5.43 -7.68
CA GLY A 188 -5.01 6.62 -6.88
C GLY A 188 -3.93 7.71 -6.99
N SER A 189 -4.11 8.73 -6.16
CA SER A 189 -3.17 9.85 -5.98
C SER A 189 -1.75 9.39 -5.67
N GLY A 190 -0.76 10.08 -6.24
CA GLY A 190 0.66 9.85 -6.06
C GLY A 190 1.26 8.83 -7.02
N SER A 191 0.41 8.09 -7.74
CA SER A 191 0.82 7.06 -8.71
C SER A 191 0.84 7.63 -10.14
N THR A 192 1.34 6.83 -11.08
CA THR A 192 1.47 7.22 -12.50
C THR A 192 0.63 6.35 -13.41
N VAL A 193 0.31 6.89 -14.60
CA VAL A 193 -0.29 6.19 -15.73
C VAL A 193 0.52 6.51 -16.99
N GLY A 194 0.74 5.51 -17.85
CA GLY A 194 1.49 5.64 -19.11
C GLY A 194 3.00 5.43 -18.97
N GLU A 195 3.51 5.22 -17.75
CA GLU A 195 4.96 5.07 -17.53
C GLU A 195 5.51 3.76 -18.10
N ALA A 196 4.73 2.67 -18.06
CA ALA A 196 5.17 1.38 -18.58
C ALA A 196 5.35 1.44 -20.11
N GLU A 197 4.43 2.09 -20.81
CA GLU A 197 4.46 2.32 -22.26
C GLU A 197 5.63 3.21 -22.67
N VAL A 198 5.86 4.30 -21.92
CA VAL A 198 6.97 5.22 -22.18
C VAL A 198 8.32 4.54 -21.97
N VAL A 199 8.47 3.76 -20.90
CA VAL A 199 9.73 3.05 -20.59
C VAL A 199 9.95 1.84 -21.51
N GLY A 200 8.90 1.09 -21.82
CA GLY A 200 8.94 -0.10 -22.67
C GLY A 200 8.94 0.21 -24.18
N HIS A 201 8.62 1.45 -24.57
CA HIS A 201 8.43 1.86 -25.96
C HIS A 201 7.33 1.06 -26.69
N GLU A 202 6.30 0.64 -25.96
CA GLU A 202 5.20 -0.17 -26.47
C GLU A 202 3.88 0.62 -26.54
N PRO A 203 2.91 0.20 -27.37
CA PRO A 203 1.54 0.71 -27.30
C PRO A 203 0.90 0.42 -25.93
N CYS A 204 -0.11 1.20 -25.56
CA CYS A 204 -0.86 1.01 -24.31
C CYS A 204 -1.48 -0.38 -24.28
N PHE A 205 -1.15 -1.16 -23.25
CA PHE A 205 -1.76 -2.47 -23.04
C PHE A 205 -3.24 -2.36 -22.68
N ALA A 206 -3.60 -1.28 -21.97
CA ALA A 206 -4.93 -1.01 -21.49
C ALA A 206 -5.26 0.48 -21.63
N SER A 207 -6.55 0.78 -21.65
CA SER A 207 -7.06 2.14 -21.55
C SER A 207 -7.05 2.59 -20.09
N ALA A 208 -6.97 3.90 -19.86
CA ALA A 208 -7.16 4.47 -18.52
C ALA A 208 -8.25 5.55 -18.56
N VAL A 209 -9.22 5.43 -17.65
CA VAL A 209 -10.42 6.27 -17.60
C VAL A 209 -10.57 6.87 -16.21
N THR A 210 -10.88 8.15 -16.10
CA THR A 210 -11.08 8.77 -14.77
C THR A 210 -12.34 8.23 -14.08
N CYS A 211 -12.24 7.79 -12.82
CA CYS A 211 -13.41 7.38 -12.04
C CYS A 211 -14.27 8.61 -11.65
N GLY A 212 -13.60 9.71 -11.32
CA GLY A 212 -14.18 10.97 -10.88
C GLY A 212 -13.42 12.15 -11.48
N ALA A 213 -13.59 13.36 -10.94
CA ALA A 213 -12.71 14.46 -11.30
C ALA A 213 -11.27 14.14 -10.86
N VAL A 214 -10.31 14.30 -11.77
CA VAL A 214 -8.90 13.98 -11.55
C VAL A 214 -8.04 15.20 -11.89
N VAL A 215 -7.02 15.45 -11.08
CA VAL A 215 -5.97 16.43 -11.37
C VAL A 215 -4.66 15.68 -11.54
N VAL A 216 -3.92 15.98 -12.60
CA VAL A 216 -2.65 15.31 -12.92
C VAL A 216 -1.54 16.31 -13.27
N ARG A 217 -0.28 15.89 -13.16
CA ARG A 217 0.81 16.43 -13.97
C ARG A 217 0.92 15.61 -15.24
N ARG A 218 0.80 16.26 -16.40
CA ARG A 218 1.08 15.66 -17.71
C ARG A 218 2.53 15.98 -18.09
N VAL A 219 3.37 14.96 -18.07
CA VAL A 219 4.82 15.04 -18.28
C VAL A 219 5.16 14.44 -19.65
N ALA A 220 5.92 15.15 -20.47
CA ALA A 220 6.33 14.62 -21.77
C ALA A 220 7.22 13.37 -21.58
N SER A 221 7.15 12.40 -22.49
CA SER A 221 7.89 11.15 -22.37
C SER A 221 9.40 11.37 -22.28
N ASP A 222 9.95 12.28 -23.08
CA ASP A 222 11.37 12.63 -23.09
C ASP A 222 11.81 13.31 -21.78
N GLU A 223 10.97 14.18 -21.21
CA GLU A 223 11.18 14.81 -19.91
C GLU A 223 11.19 13.78 -18.78
N PHE A 224 10.23 12.84 -18.78
CA PHE A 224 10.15 11.78 -17.79
C PHE A 224 11.36 10.83 -17.88
N LEU A 225 11.74 10.39 -19.09
CA LEU A 225 12.91 9.54 -19.29
C LEU A 225 14.20 10.24 -18.86
N ARG A 226 14.37 11.53 -19.18
CA ARG A 226 15.52 12.33 -18.69
C ARG A 226 15.58 12.37 -17.17
N LEU A 227 14.44 12.50 -16.49
CA LEU A 227 14.40 12.41 -15.03
C LEU A 227 14.91 11.04 -14.55
N LEU A 228 14.39 9.94 -15.11
CA LEU A 228 14.79 8.58 -14.71
C LEU A 228 16.29 8.33 -14.90
N TYR A 229 16.88 8.79 -16.02
CA TYR A 229 18.32 8.67 -16.26
C TYR A 229 19.17 9.47 -15.27
N ARG A 230 18.62 10.58 -14.75
CA ARG A 230 19.34 11.48 -13.84
C ARG A 230 19.15 11.12 -12.37
N ARG A 231 18.02 10.50 -12.02
CA ARG A 231 17.53 10.27 -10.67
C ARG A 231 17.23 8.79 -10.44
N ASN A 232 18.28 8.05 -10.09
CA ASN A 232 18.18 6.61 -9.80
C ASN A 232 17.21 6.30 -8.64
N ASP A 233 17.05 7.23 -7.69
CA ASP A 233 16.08 7.12 -6.61
C ASP A 233 14.63 7.14 -7.11
N VAL A 234 14.32 7.92 -8.16
CA VAL A 234 13.02 7.88 -8.84
C VAL A 234 12.83 6.57 -9.59
N LEU A 235 13.85 6.11 -10.30
CA LEU A 235 13.81 4.83 -11.02
C LEU A 235 13.56 3.65 -10.06
N VAL A 236 14.27 3.59 -8.93
CA VAL A 236 14.08 2.54 -7.92
C VAL A 236 12.69 2.62 -7.29
N ALA A 237 12.19 3.82 -7.00
CA ALA A 237 10.82 3.99 -6.50
C ALA A 237 9.78 3.49 -7.51
N LEU A 238 9.96 3.82 -8.80
CA LEU A 238 9.10 3.36 -9.88
C LEU A 238 9.13 1.84 -10.03
N LEU A 239 10.30 1.21 -10.02
CA LEU A 239 10.43 -0.25 -10.02
C LEU A 239 9.70 -0.89 -8.84
N GLY A 240 9.75 -0.26 -7.67
CA GLY A 240 8.98 -0.68 -6.51
C GLY A 240 7.47 -0.64 -6.74
N VAL A 241 6.95 0.41 -7.39
CA VAL A 241 5.53 0.52 -7.77
C VAL A 241 5.15 -0.58 -8.76
N LEU A 242 5.94 -0.78 -9.82
CA LEU A 242 5.68 -1.80 -10.84
C LEU A 242 5.73 -3.22 -10.26
N ASN A 243 6.67 -3.49 -9.35
CA ASN A 243 6.74 -4.77 -8.64
C ASN A 243 5.49 -5.01 -7.79
N ASP A 244 4.96 -3.99 -7.10
CA ASP A 244 3.74 -4.15 -6.32
C ASP A 244 2.51 -4.39 -7.21
N ARG A 245 2.42 -3.72 -8.38
CA ARG A 245 1.40 -4.04 -9.40
C ARG A 245 1.51 -5.47 -9.91
N LEU A 246 2.72 -5.94 -10.20
CA LEU A 246 2.95 -7.33 -10.64
C LEU A 246 2.54 -8.34 -9.56
N ARG A 247 2.92 -8.10 -8.31
CA ARG A 247 2.52 -8.94 -7.18
C ARG A 247 1.01 -8.94 -6.98
N TRP A 248 0.36 -7.79 -7.14
CA TRP A 248 -1.08 -7.67 -7.10
C TRP A 248 -1.73 -8.49 -8.21
N ALA A 249 -1.26 -8.38 -9.46
CA ALA A 249 -1.74 -9.19 -10.58
C ALA A 249 -1.60 -10.70 -10.33
N TYR A 250 -0.47 -11.16 -9.78
CA TYR A 250 -0.29 -12.57 -9.40
C TYR A 250 -1.21 -13.00 -8.25
N ALA A 251 -1.46 -12.13 -7.27
CA ALA A 251 -2.44 -12.40 -6.22
C ALA A 251 -3.85 -12.59 -6.81
N ARG A 252 -4.26 -11.74 -7.75
CA ARG A 252 -5.54 -11.87 -8.48
C ARG A 252 -5.62 -13.16 -9.28
N GLN A 253 -4.54 -13.55 -9.96
CA GLN A 253 -4.46 -14.83 -10.68
C GLN A 253 -4.62 -16.03 -9.73
N ARG A 254 -3.88 -16.03 -8.60
CA ARG A 254 -4.02 -17.07 -7.58
C ARG A 254 -5.45 -17.11 -7.05
N ASP A 255 -6.02 -15.96 -6.73
CA ASP A 255 -7.36 -15.89 -6.16
C ASP A 255 -8.42 -16.39 -7.15
N PHE A 256 -8.25 -16.13 -8.45
CA PHE A 256 -9.10 -16.68 -9.51
C PHE A 256 -9.14 -18.21 -9.49
N LEU A 257 -7.99 -18.86 -9.24
CA LEU A 257 -7.85 -20.32 -9.22
C LEU A 257 -8.30 -20.94 -7.89
N ALA A 258 -8.11 -20.24 -6.78
CA ALA A 258 -8.26 -20.81 -5.44
C ALA A 258 -9.59 -20.47 -4.75
N HIS A 259 -10.29 -19.42 -5.17
CA HIS A 259 -11.40 -18.84 -4.40
C HIS A 259 -12.69 -18.72 -5.19
N THR A 260 -13.81 -18.80 -4.48
CA THR A 260 -15.15 -18.65 -5.04
C THR A 260 -15.39 -17.21 -5.49
N ALA A 261 -16.42 -17.01 -6.33
CA ALA A 261 -16.77 -15.66 -6.77
C ALA A 261 -17.12 -14.72 -5.60
N VAL A 262 -17.74 -15.23 -4.54
CA VAL A 262 -18.10 -14.41 -3.37
C VAL A 262 -16.84 -13.97 -2.62
N GLU A 263 -15.91 -14.89 -2.37
CA GLU A 263 -14.61 -14.62 -1.73
C GLU A 263 -13.77 -13.60 -2.51
N ARG A 264 -13.69 -13.75 -3.83
CA ARG A 264 -12.90 -12.83 -4.67
C ARG A 264 -13.44 -11.40 -4.67
N VAL A 265 -14.76 -11.21 -4.68
CA VAL A 265 -15.36 -9.87 -4.53
C VAL A 265 -15.08 -9.32 -3.13
N ALA A 266 -15.19 -10.14 -2.08
CA ALA A 266 -14.88 -9.71 -0.73
C ALA A 266 -13.43 -9.25 -0.58
N ARG A 267 -12.47 -9.95 -1.19
CA ARG A 267 -11.05 -9.54 -1.21
C ARG A 267 -10.84 -8.19 -1.88
N VAL A 268 -11.42 -7.97 -3.07
CA VAL A 268 -11.35 -6.68 -3.76
C VAL A 268 -11.93 -5.55 -2.89
N LEU A 269 -13.07 -5.79 -2.25
CA LEU A 269 -13.69 -4.80 -1.36
C LEU A 269 -12.80 -4.49 -0.15
N VAL A 270 -12.19 -5.50 0.49
CA VAL A 270 -11.27 -5.28 1.62
C VAL A 270 -10.04 -4.48 1.19
N GLU A 271 -9.46 -4.80 0.04
CA GLU A 271 -8.30 -4.08 -0.51
C GLU A 271 -8.65 -2.62 -0.79
N LEU A 272 -9.74 -2.36 -1.51
CA LEU A 272 -10.18 -1.01 -1.84
C LEU A 272 -10.60 -0.20 -0.62
N LEU A 273 -11.22 -0.82 0.39
CA LEU A 273 -11.59 -0.13 1.63
C LEU A 273 -10.37 0.23 2.48
N ARG A 274 -9.30 -0.57 2.45
CA ARG A 274 -8.05 -0.22 3.13
C ARG A 274 -7.37 0.99 2.52
N GLU A 275 -7.45 1.15 1.20
CA GLU A 275 -6.75 2.23 0.49
C GLU A 275 -7.64 3.48 0.29
N HIS A 276 -8.94 3.29 0.08
CA HIS A 276 -9.87 4.33 -0.33
C HIS A 276 -11.18 4.35 0.49
N GLY A 277 -11.27 3.53 1.53
CA GLY A 277 -12.40 3.51 2.43
C GLY A 277 -12.37 4.65 3.44
N ARG A 278 -13.55 5.04 3.91
CA ARG A 278 -13.72 5.86 5.11
C ARG A 278 -14.71 5.20 6.03
N GLU A 279 -14.42 5.29 7.32
CA GLU A 279 -15.38 4.93 8.36
C GLU A 279 -16.48 5.99 8.42
N GLU A 280 -17.72 5.53 8.46
CA GLU A 280 -18.95 6.30 8.61
C GLU A 280 -19.78 5.68 9.74
N GLU A 281 -20.85 6.36 10.16
CA GLU A 281 -21.69 5.92 11.30
C GLU A 281 -22.23 4.49 11.13
N GLU A 282 -22.51 4.06 9.90
CA GLU A 282 -23.10 2.76 9.59
C GLU A 282 -22.08 1.70 9.14
N GLY A 283 -20.78 2.02 9.12
CA GLY A 283 -19.70 1.13 8.71
C GLY A 283 -18.73 1.79 7.72
N TRP A 284 -18.09 0.98 6.88
CA TRP A 284 -17.08 1.43 5.93
C TRP A 284 -17.67 1.70 4.55
N ALA A 285 -17.46 2.91 4.03
CA ALA A 285 -17.89 3.30 2.69
C ALA A 285 -16.68 3.53 1.78
N LEU A 286 -16.77 3.05 0.54
CA LEU A 286 -15.75 3.33 -0.48
C LEU A 286 -15.98 4.74 -1.05
N LYS A 287 -14.97 5.62 -0.98
CA LYS A 287 -15.06 7.00 -1.52
C LYS A 287 -14.70 7.10 -3.01
N LEU A 288 -14.89 6.01 -3.74
CA LEU A 288 -14.72 5.97 -5.19
C LEU A 288 -16.07 5.70 -5.84
N PRO A 289 -16.45 6.44 -6.89
CA PRO A 289 -17.74 6.29 -7.57
C PRO A 289 -17.77 5.04 -8.47
N LEU A 290 -17.36 3.89 -7.94
CA LEU A 290 -17.32 2.61 -8.64
C LEU A 290 -18.65 1.87 -8.49
N THR A 291 -19.15 1.40 -9.62
CA THR A 291 -20.29 0.51 -9.68
C THR A 291 -19.92 -0.89 -9.18
N ARG A 292 -20.93 -1.64 -8.73
CA ARG A 292 -20.76 -3.07 -8.40
C ARG A 292 -20.24 -3.91 -9.57
N ILE A 293 -20.56 -3.53 -10.81
CA ILE A 293 -20.08 -4.22 -12.00
C ILE A 293 -18.56 -3.99 -12.15
N GLU A 294 -18.09 -2.76 -12.00
CA GLU A 294 -16.65 -2.44 -12.01
C GLU A 294 -15.90 -3.16 -10.88
N LEU A 295 -16.44 -3.14 -9.65
CA LEU A 295 -15.88 -3.85 -8.50
C LEU A 295 -15.78 -5.37 -8.73
N ALA A 296 -16.79 -5.98 -9.36
CA ALA A 296 -16.74 -7.39 -9.68
C ALA A 296 -15.90 -7.70 -10.92
N SER A 297 -15.78 -6.75 -11.84
CA SER A 297 -14.90 -6.85 -13.01
C SER A 297 -13.45 -6.93 -12.55
N MET A 298 -13.06 -6.09 -11.57
CA MET A 298 -11.78 -6.24 -10.85
C MET A 298 -11.64 -7.62 -10.22
N ALA A 299 -12.74 -8.21 -9.74
CA ALA A 299 -12.81 -9.57 -9.18
C ALA A 299 -12.70 -10.70 -10.24
N GLY A 300 -12.59 -10.37 -11.53
CA GLY A 300 -12.50 -11.29 -12.66
C GLY A 300 -13.84 -11.93 -13.01
N MET A 301 -14.92 -11.13 -13.01
CA MET A 301 -16.28 -11.62 -13.18
C MET A 301 -17.07 -10.86 -14.22
N LYS A 302 -17.84 -11.60 -15.01
CA LYS A 302 -18.89 -11.04 -15.87
C LYS A 302 -20.08 -10.51 -15.03
N PRO A 303 -20.86 -9.55 -15.55
CA PRO A 303 -21.95 -8.88 -14.81
C PRO A 303 -22.96 -9.83 -14.14
N ARG A 304 -23.38 -10.91 -14.81
CA ARG A 304 -24.33 -11.88 -14.23
C ARG A 304 -23.76 -12.58 -12.98
N THR A 305 -22.48 -12.91 -12.99
CA THR A 305 -21.79 -13.51 -11.84
C THR A 305 -21.60 -12.47 -10.74
N ALA A 306 -21.30 -11.23 -11.11
CA ALA A 306 -21.19 -10.10 -10.19
C ALA A 306 -22.46 -9.90 -9.35
N GLU A 307 -23.62 -9.86 -10.00
CA GLU A 307 -24.91 -9.68 -9.33
C GLU A 307 -25.19 -10.79 -8.31
N ARG A 308 -24.88 -12.04 -8.66
CA ARG A 308 -25.02 -13.19 -7.75
C ARG A 308 -24.07 -13.09 -6.56
N ALA A 309 -22.82 -12.70 -6.79
CA ALA A 309 -21.82 -12.54 -5.73
C ALA A 309 -22.20 -11.43 -4.74
N PHE A 310 -22.57 -10.25 -5.24
CA PHE A 310 -23.05 -9.15 -4.38
C PHE A 310 -24.36 -9.49 -3.68
N GLY A 311 -25.26 -10.24 -4.32
CA GLY A 311 -26.48 -10.75 -3.69
C GLY A 311 -26.17 -11.69 -2.50
N ALA A 312 -25.16 -12.55 -2.64
CA ALA A 312 -24.71 -13.43 -1.56
C ALA A 312 -24.07 -12.65 -0.41
N LEU A 313 -23.18 -11.70 -0.70
CA LEU A 313 -22.58 -10.81 0.31
C LEU A 313 -23.63 -10.02 1.08
N ARG A 314 -24.66 -9.50 0.38
CA ARG A 314 -25.78 -8.81 1.01
C ARG A 314 -26.61 -9.74 1.89
N LYS A 315 -26.90 -10.96 1.44
CA LYS A 315 -27.63 -11.96 2.23
C LYS A 315 -26.86 -12.36 3.50
N ALA A 316 -25.53 -12.40 3.42
CA ALA A 316 -24.65 -12.64 4.56
C ALA A 316 -24.51 -11.41 5.50
N GLY A 317 -25.09 -10.26 5.15
CA GLY A 317 -25.06 -9.04 5.96
C GLY A 317 -23.72 -8.29 5.96
N VAL A 318 -22.72 -8.75 5.20
CA VAL A 318 -21.38 -8.13 5.15
C VAL A 318 -21.31 -6.94 4.19
N VAL A 319 -22.32 -6.77 3.34
CA VAL A 319 -22.47 -5.63 2.44
C VAL A 319 -23.90 -5.10 2.50
N ARG A 320 -24.05 -3.78 2.50
CA ARG A 320 -25.31 -3.07 2.26
C ARG A 320 -25.19 -2.22 1.01
N TYR A 321 -26.32 -1.98 0.37
CA TYR A 321 -26.40 -1.03 -0.73
C TYR A 321 -26.78 0.31 -0.13
N HIS A 322 -25.87 1.28 -0.21
CA HIS A 322 -26.15 2.65 0.15
C HIS A 322 -26.69 3.41 -1.08
N ALA A 323 -27.24 4.62 -0.88
CA ALA A 323 -27.71 5.43 -1.99
C ALA A 323 -26.58 5.74 -2.99
N ARG A 324 -26.93 5.94 -4.27
CA ARG A 324 -26.03 6.37 -5.37
C ARG A 324 -24.73 5.58 -5.53
N ARG A 325 -24.85 4.27 -5.81
CA ARG A 325 -23.77 3.38 -6.29
C ARG A 325 -22.76 2.92 -5.24
N ASP A 326 -22.96 3.26 -3.97
CA ASP A 326 -21.99 2.93 -2.93
C ASP A 326 -22.28 1.56 -2.28
N VAL A 327 -21.21 0.76 -2.16
CA VAL A 327 -21.17 -0.44 -1.34
C VAL A 327 -20.73 -0.02 0.06
N LEU A 328 -21.63 -0.21 1.04
CA LEU A 328 -21.33 -0.02 2.45
C LEU A 328 -20.99 -1.39 3.07
N VAL A 329 -19.95 -1.44 3.88
CA VAL A 329 -19.52 -2.64 4.61
C VAL A 329 -19.70 -2.40 6.10
N PRO A 330 -20.78 -2.94 6.72
CA PRO A 330 -21.09 -2.67 8.13
C PRO A 330 -20.01 -3.16 9.11
N ASP A 331 -19.36 -4.28 8.78
CA ASP A 331 -18.29 -4.88 9.57
C ASP A 331 -17.16 -5.35 8.64
N LEU A 332 -16.08 -4.58 8.61
CA LEU A 332 -14.90 -4.89 7.81
C LEU A 332 -14.20 -6.18 8.28
N SER A 333 -14.30 -6.52 9.57
CA SER A 333 -13.74 -7.76 10.10
C SER A 333 -14.53 -8.97 9.63
N ALA A 334 -15.87 -8.89 9.59
CA ALA A 334 -16.71 -9.95 9.03
C ALA A 334 -16.44 -10.15 7.53
N LEU A 335 -16.33 -9.06 6.77
CA LEU A 335 -15.96 -9.15 5.35
C LEU A 335 -14.56 -9.76 5.17
N SER A 336 -13.60 -9.37 6.02
CA SER A 336 -12.22 -9.90 5.97
C SER A 336 -12.16 -11.39 6.29
N ARG A 337 -12.95 -11.87 7.25
CA ARG A 337 -13.08 -13.32 7.51
C ARG A 337 -13.59 -14.03 6.26
N LEU A 338 -14.66 -13.52 5.64
CA LEU A 338 -15.19 -14.09 4.41
C LEU A 338 -14.15 -14.11 3.28
N ALA A 339 -13.37 -13.04 3.16
CA ALA A 339 -12.35 -12.89 2.13
C ALA A 339 -11.19 -13.89 2.31
N TYR A 340 -10.69 -14.08 3.53
CA TYR A 340 -9.44 -14.81 3.81
C TYR A 340 -9.63 -16.10 4.61
N HIS A 341 -10.81 -16.73 4.50
CA HIS A 341 -11.10 -18.03 5.12
C HIS A 341 -10.12 -19.14 4.72
#